data_AF-A0A519P3D0-F1
#
_entry.id   AF-A0A519P3D0-F1
#
_cell.length_a   1.000
_cell.length_b   1.000
_cell.length_c   1.000
_cell.angle_alpha   90.00
_cell.angle_beta   90.00
_cell.angle_gamma   90.00
#
_symmetry.space_group_name_H-M   'P 1'
#
loop_
_entity.id
_entity.type
_entity.pdbx_description
1 polymer ?
#
loop_
_entity_poly.entity_id
_entity_poly.type
_entity_poly.pdbx_seq_one_letter_code
_entity_poly.pdbx_strand_id
1 'polypeptide(L)'
;EYFTHDDRAHALVGERTGKRFTLGRNVEVKLMEATPVTGGLVFEMLSEPEARDPNAPAPRYGVRGRGGDGPPMRGKNRPGGPKPAKGGRPSGGLKGVRKGKRK
;
A
#
# COMPACT_ATOMS: atom_id res chain seq x y z
N GLU A 1 5.10 -16.90 2.84
CA GLU A 1 5.03 -15.43 2.98
C GLU A 1 6.26 -14.83 2.32
N TYR A 2 6.20 -13.60 1.79
CA TYR A 2 7.42 -12.83 1.48
C TYR A 2 7.63 -11.81 2.59
N PHE A 3 8.87 -11.63 3.05
CA PHE A 3 9.21 -10.70 4.12
C PHE A 3 10.04 -9.54 3.57
N THR A 4 9.71 -8.33 4.00
CA THR A 4 10.50 -7.11 3.75
C THR A 4 11.19 -6.69 5.04
N HIS A 5 12.46 -6.30 4.94
CA HIS A 5 13.20 -5.76 6.07
C HIS A 5 12.91 -4.26 6.25
N ASP A 6 12.48 -3.88 7.44
CA ASP A 6 12.35 -2.48 7.87
C ASP A 6 13.54 -2.16 8.79
N ASP A 7 14.50 -1.39 8.27
CA ASP A 7 15.72 -0.99 8.98
C ASP A 7 15.43 -0.11 10.20
N ARG A 8 14.37 0.72 10.16
CA ARG A 8 14.06 1.68 11.24
C ARG A 8 13.44 0.98 12.44
N ALA A 9 12.60 0.00 12.18
CA ALA A 9 11.95 -0.81 13.21
C ALA A 9 12.76 -2.06 13.59
N HIS A 10 13.88 -2.34 12.91
CA HIS A 10 14.63 -3.59 13.02
C HIS A 10 13.71 -4.81 13.00
N ALA A 11 12.90 -4.91 11.95
CA ALA A 11 11.86 -5.91 11.85
C ALA A 11 11.73 -6.52 10.45
N LEU A 12 11.38 -7.80 10.39
CA LEU A 12 10.92 -8.46 9.17
C LEU A 12 9.40 -8.40 9.13
N VAL A 13 8.84 -7.79 8.08
CA VAL A 13 7.40 -7.59 7.92
C VAL A 13 6.87 -8.42 6.76
N GLY A 14 5.86 -9.25 7.01
CA GLY A 14 5.20 -10.07 5.99
C GLY A 14 4.42 -9.20 4.99
N GLU A 15 4.66 -9.36 3.69
CA GLU A 15 4.05 -8.55 2.63
C GLU A 15 2.52 -8.74 2.54
N ARG A 16 2.01 -9.93 2.90
CA ARG A 16 0.59 -10.27 2.78
C ARG A 16 -0.15 -10.00 4.09
N THR A 17 0.39 -10.50 5.18
CA THR A 17 -0.25 -10.43 6.50
C THR A 17 0.05 -9.12 7.24
N GLY A 18 1.18 -8.48 6.93
CA GLY A 18 1.72 -7.38 7.72
C GLY A 18 2.20 -7.79 9.10
N LYS A 19 2.13 -9.09 9.46
CA LYS A 19 2.69 -9.60 10.72
C LYS A 19 4.20 -9.43 10.71
N ARG A 20 4.81 -9.25 11.88
CA ARG A 20 6.22 -8.87 11.98
C ARG A 20 7.03 -9.70 12.98
N PHE A 21 8.31 -9.84 12.69
CA PHE A 21 9.32 -10.33 13.62
C PHE A 21 10.25 -9.17 13.97
N THR A 22 10.11 -8.65 15.18
CA THR A 22 10.86 -7.52 15.74
C THR A 22 12.10 -8.01 16.47
N LEU A 23 13.15 -7.19 16.46
CA LEU A 23 14.35 -7.44 17.25
C LEU A 23 14.07 -7.31 18.76
N GLY A 24 14.78 -8.09 19.57
CA GLY A 24 14.71 -8.04 21.04
C GLY A 24 13.58 -8.87 21.65
N ARG A 25 12.76 -9.53 20.82
CA ARG A 25 11.69 -10.42 21.28
C ARG A 25 12.23 -11.79 21.66
N ASN A 26 11.73 -12.33 22.76
CA ASN A 26 11.92 -13.74 23.09
C ASN A 26 11.18 -14.63 22.09
N VAL A 27 11.87 -15.64 21.57
CA VAL A 27 11.32 -16.60 20.62
C VAL A 27 11.74 -18.01 20.98
N GLU A 28 10.83 -18.95 20.75
CA GLU A 28 11.10 -20.37 20.78
C GLU A 28 11.48 -20.83 19.37
N VAL A 29 12.58 -21.56 19.30
CA VAL A 29 13.17 -22.06 18.05
C VAL A 29 13.61 -23.49 18.21
N LYS A 30 13.64 -24.21 17.10
CA LYS A 30 14.24 -25.52 17.01
C LYS A 30 15.58 -25.41 16.31
N LEU A 31 16.64 -25.95 16.92
CA LEU A 31 17.95 -26.07 16.27
C LEU A 31 17.87 -27.15 15.19
N MET A 32 18.19 -26.75 13.95
CA MET A 32 18.16 -27.66 12.80
C MET A 32 19.57 -28.14 12.45
N GLU A 33 20.54 -27.24 12.41
CA GLU A 33 21.92 -27.57 12.07
C GLU A 33 22.89 -26.69 12.86
N ALA A 34 24.04 -27.27 13.24
CA ALA A 34 25.15 -26.57 13.86
C ALA A 34 26.45 -26.90 13.11
N THR A 35 27.23 -25.87 12.77
CA THR A 35 28.56 -25.98 12.14
C THR A 35 29.64 -25.62 13.17
N PRO A 36 30.24 -26.60 13.88
CA PRO A 36 31.04 -26.31 15.07
C PRO A 36 32.31 -25.50 14.80
N VAL A 37 32.89 -25.66 13.61
CA VAL A 37 34.17 -25.02 13.25
C VAL A 37 33.99 -23.53 12.99
N THR A 38 32.92 -23.13 12.30
CA THR A 38 32.62 -21.73 11.96
C THR A 38 31.64 -21.06 12.93
N GLY A 39 31.00 -21.84 13.80
CA GLY A 39 30.00 -21.35 14.77
C GLY A 39 28.65 -20.98 14.15
N GLY A 40 28.36 -21.43 12.92
CA GLY A 40 27.10 -21.15 12.25
C GLY A 40 25.97 -22.03 12.77
N LEU A 41 24.80 -21.44 13.01
CA LEU A 41 23.63 -22.13 13.54
C LEU A 41 22.43 -21.82 12.65
N VAL A 42 21.67 -22.86 12.28
CA VAL A 42 20.44 -22.74 11.53
C VAL A 42 19.28 -23.18 12.41
N PHE A 43 18.25 -22.34 12.47
CA PHE A 43 17.09 -22.54 13.32
C PHE A 43 15.79 -22.52 12.51
N GLU A 44 14.82 -23.30 12.97
CA GLU A 44 13.42 -23.19 12.57
C GLU A 44 12.66 -22.37 13.62
N MET A 45 11.84 -21.42 13.16
CA MET A 45 11.05 -20.55 14.03
C MET A 45 9.74 -21.23 14.43
N LEU A 46 9.50 -21.41 15.73
CA LEU A 46 8.25 -22.00 16.25
C LEU A 46 7.27 -20.93 16.76
N SER A 47 7.78 -19.82 17.29
CA SER A 47 6.93 -18.72 17.75
C SER A 47 6.25 -17.98 16.61
N GLU A 48 4.98 -17.63 16.81
CA GLU A 48 4.23 -16.82 15.84
C GLU A 48 4.79 -15.38 15.73
N PRO A 49 4.63 -14.74 14.57
CA PRO A 49 4.96 -13.33 14.41
C PRO A 49 3.95 -12.43 15.13
N GLU A 50 4.41 -11.25 15.54
CA GLU A 50 3.59 -10.24 16.16
C GLU A 50 2.53 -9.71 15.19
N ALA A 51 1.45 -9.18 15.78
CA ALA A 51 0.46 -8.44 15.05
C ALA A 51 1.10 -7.29 14.25
N ARG A 52 0.46 -6.94 13.15
CA ARG A 52 0.86 -5.82 12.32
C ARG A 52 0.86 -4.53 13.14
N ASP A 53 1.80 -3.64 12.83
CA ASP A 53 1.77 -2.28 13.36
C ASP A 53 0.47 -1.55 12.95
N PRO A 54 -0.34 -1.04 13.89
CA PRO A 54 -1.50 -0.24 13.56
C PRO A 54 -1.18 1.00 12.73
N ASN A 55 0.01 1.58 12.90
CA ASN A 55 0.46 2.80 12.22
C ASN A 55 1.17 2.52 10.89
N ALA A 56 1.55 1.27 10.60
CA ALA A 56 2.18 0.95 9.32
C ALA A 56 1.14 0.97 8.19
N PRO A 57 1.52 1.36 6.97
CA PRO A 57 0.64 1.27 5.81
C PRO A 57 0.14 -0.17 5.60
N ALA A 58 -1.08 -0.30 5.08
CA ALA A 58 -1.67 -1.63 4.83
C ALA A 58 -0.81 -2.45 3.87
N PRO A 59 -0.66 -3.77 4.11
CA PRO A 59 0.00 -4.66 3.17
C PRO A 59 -0.71 -4.54 1.82
N ARG A 60 -0.05 -3.88 0.87
CA ARG A 60 -0.60 -3.63 -0.46
C ARG A 60 -0.36 -4.87 -1.29
N TYR A 61 -1.30 -5.82 -1.21
CA TYR A 61 -1.38 -6.93 -2.15
C TYR A 61 -1.28 -6.40 -3.59
N GLY A 62 -0.23 -6.81 -4.31
CA GLY A 62 -0.15 -6.60 -5.77
C GLY A 62 0.14 -5.18 -6.26
N VAL A 63 0.69 -4.28 -5.43
CA VAL A 63 1.17 -2.96 -5.90
C VAL A 63 2.70 -2.93 -5.98
N ARG A 64 3.30 -3.96 -6.55
CA ARG A 64 4.61 -3.79 -7.19
C ARG A 64 4.34 -3.12 -8.55
N GLY A 65 4.68 -1.85 -8.66
CA GLY A 65 4.77 -1.18 -9.96
C GLY A 65 3.48 -0.60 -10.52
N ARG A 66 2.84 0.33 -9.82
CA ARG A 66 2.14 1.43 -10.52
C ARG A 66 2.88 2.75 -10.34
N GLY A 67 4.16 2.73 -10.67
CA GLY A 67 4.82 3.87 -11.33
C GLY A 67 4.36 3.91 -12.79
N GLY A 68 3.05 3.95 -13.00
CA GLY A 68 2.44 4.12 -14.31
C GLY A 68 1.69 5.42 -14.28
N ASP A 69 2.04 6.29 -15.22
CA ASP A 69 1.47 7.58 -15.58
C ASP A 69 -0.06 7.55 -15.77
N GLY A 70 -0.80 7.26 -14.71
CA GLY A 70 -2.23 7.39 -14.64
C GLY A 70 -2.55 8.77 -14.09
N PRO A 71 -3.23 9.66 -14.83
CA PRO A 71 -3.63 10.95 -14.29
C PRO A 71 -4.39 10.71 -12.99
N PRO A 72 -4.15 11.51 -11.93
CA PRO A 72 -4.91 11.35 -10.69
C PRO A 72 -6.38 11.44 -11.08
N MET A 73 -7.14 10.36 -10.82
CA MET A 73 -8.59 10.40 -10.97
C MET A 73 -9.11 11.45 -10.00
N ARG A 74 -9.21 12.66 -10.53
CA ARG A 74 -9.70 13.85 -9.86
C ARG A 74 -11.15 13.56 -9.55
N GLY A 75 -11.44 13.37 -8.26
CA GLY A 75 -12.73 12.98 -7.74
C GLY A 75 -13.88 13.73 -8.41
N LYS A 76 -15.00 13.02 -8.58
CA LYS A 76 -16.22 13.41 -9.31
C LYS A 76 -16.87 14.75 -8.88
N ASN A 77 -16.30 15.49 -7.94
CA ASN A 77 -16.94 16.64 -7.28
C ASN A 77 -16.12 17.95 -7.34
N ARG A 78 -15.14 18.10 -8.25
CA ARG A 78 -14.51 19.41 -8.49
C ARG A 78 -15.26 20.20 -9.57
N PRO A 79 -15.71 21.44 -9.30
CA PRO A 79 -16.36 22.29 -10.30
C PRO A 79 -15.31 22.69 -11.36
N GLY A 80 -15.37 22.07 -12.53
CA GLY A 80 -14.41 22.27 -13.63
C GLY A 80 -13.88 20.97 -14.26
N GLY A 81 -14.76 20.00 -14.51
CA GLY A 81 -14.42 18.74 -15.20
C GLY A 81 -14.03 18.95 -16.68
N PRO A 82 -13.31 17.99 -17.28
CA PRO A 82 -12.72 18.16 -18.62
C PRO A 82 -13.80 18.28 -19.70
N LYS A 83 -13.58 19.21 -20.64
CA LYS A 83 -14.42 19.42 -21.83
C LYS A 83 -14.61 18.10 -22.61
N PRO A 84 -15.83 17.76 -23.06
CA PRO A 84 -16.03 16.57 -23.88
C PRO A 84 -15.32 16.70 -25.23
N ALA A 85 -14.80 15.57 -25.72
CA ALA A 85 -14.21 15.46 -27.04
C ALA A 85 -15.23 15.82 -28.14
N LYS A 86 -14.73 16.49 -29.18
CA LYS A 86 -15.47 17.07 -30.29
C LYS A 86 -16.35 16.01 -30.98
N GLY A 87 -17.67 16.07 -30.77
CA GLY A 87 -18.64 15.23 -31.51
C GLY A 87 -19.88 14.77 -30.75
N GLY A 88 -19.90 14.80 -29.41
CA GLY A 88 -21.08 14.42 -28.62
C GLY A 88 -21.95 15.62 -28.25
N ARG A 89 -23.18 15.71 -28.79
CA ARG A 89 -24.17 16.71 -28.33
C ARG A 89 -24.51 16.43 -26.86
N PRO A 90 -24.38 17.40 -25.94
CA PRO A 90 -24.82 17.20 -24.57
C PRO A 90 -26.36 17.14 -24.53
N SER A 91 -26.89 15.97 -24.17
CA SER A 91 -28.28 15.81 -23.75
C SER A 91 -28.43 16.37 -22.34
N GLY A 92 -28.78 17.65 -22.21
CA GLY A 92 -29.00 18.25 -20.90
C GLY A 92 -29.32 19.73 -21.03
N GLY A 93 -30.56 20.09 -20.72
CA GLY A 93 -31.16 21.39 -21.01
C GLY A 93 -30.37 22.59 -20.51
N LEU A 94 -30.38 23.64 -21.32
CA LEU A 94 -29.92 24.98 -21.00
C LEU A 94 -30.72 25.54 -19.81
N LYS A 95 -30.22 25.33 -18.58
CA LYS A 95 -30.65 26.09 -17.41
C LYS A 95 -29.67 27.24 -17.20
N GLY A 96 -30.11 28.45 -17.54
CA GLY A 96 -29.45 29.68 -17.08
C GLY A 96 -28.91 30.59 -18.18
N VAL A 97 -29.78 31.11 -19.05
CA VAL A 97 -29.53 32.40 -19.72
C VAL A 97 -30.69 33.33 -19.39
N ARG A 98 -30.58 34.10 -18.31
CA ARG A 98 -31.28 35.38 -18.21
C ARG A 98 -30.27 36.49 -18.48
N LYS A 99 -30.18 36.80 -19.76
CA LYS A 99 -29.55 37.97 -20.36
C LYS A 99 -30.06 39.22 -19.64
N GLY A 100 -29.15 39.99 -19.05
CA GLY A 100 -29.45 41.34 -18.56
C GLY A 100 -30.05 42.17 -19.68
N LYS A 101 -31.13 42.89 -19.37
CA LYS A 101 -31.70 43.92 -20.24
C LYS A 101 -31.52 45.25 -19.53
N ARG A 102 -30.74 46.13 -20.16
CA ARG A 102 -30.65 47.55 -19.89
C ARG A 102 -31.97 48.19 -20.32
N LYS A 103 -32.66 48.91 -19.43
CA LYS A 103 -33.08 50.31 -19.55
C LYS A 103 -33.84 50.68 -18.28
#